data_AF-A0A8T3T8G1-F1
#
_entry.id   AF-A0A8T3T8G1-F1
#
_cell.length_a   1.000
_cell.length_b   1.000
_cell.length_c   1.000
_cell.angle_alpha   90.00
_cell.angle_beta   90.00
_cell.angle_gamma   90.00
#
_symmetry.space_group_name_H-M   'P 1'
#
loop_
_entity.id
_entity.type
_entity.pdbx_description
1 polymer ?
#
loop_
_entity_poly.entity_id
_entity_poly.type
_entity_poly.pdbx_seq_one_letter_code
_entity_poly.pdbx_strand_id
1 'polypeptide(L)'
;NDYGQAGDRYRTMPDWEREDLILNLTDALSQCVRPVQEAMVTHFHRCDPDFGRRVAEGIGLPAPEEQGDQVASQGEPQREPAGAVSS
;
A
#
# COMPACT_ATOMS: atom_id res chain seq x y z
N ASN A 1 -3.95 -5.12 10.58
CA ASN A 1 -3.98 -4.21 9.43
C ASN A 1 -2.56 -3.66 9.26
N ASP A 2 -1.78 -4.32 8.40
CA ASP A 2 -0.35 -4.00 8.20
C ASP A 2 -0.15 -2.58 7.65
N TYR A 3 -1.04 -2.12 6.75
CA TYR A 3 -1.00 -0.76 6.21
C TYR A 3 -1.34 0.30 7.27
N GLY A 4 -2.34 0.03 8.12
CA GLY A 4 -2.74 0.95 9.18
C GLY A 4 -1.63 1.20 10.20
N GLN A 5 -0.99 0.13 10.69
CA GLN A 5 0.12 0.24 11.64
C GLN A 5 1.34 0.94 11.03
N ALA A 6 1.66 0.63 9.77
CA ALA A 6 2.75 1.29 9.06
C ALA A 6 2.47 2.79 8.83
N GLY A 7 1.24 3.15 8.48
CA GLY A 7 0.80 4.54 8.35
C GLY A 7 0.87 5.31 9.66
N ASP A 8 0.41 4.71 10.76
CA ASP A 8 0.50 5.33 12.09
C ASP A 8 1.95 5.57 12.51
N ARG A 9 2.84 4.62 12.23
CA ARG A 9 4.29 4.79 12.47
C ARG A 9 4.85 5.95 11.65
N TYR A 10 4.51 6.05 10.36
CA TYR A 10 4.96 7.15 9.51
C TYR A 10 4.49 8.52 10.03
N ARG A 11 3.23 8.63 10.44
CA ARG A 11 2.65 9.88 10.97
C ARG A 11 3.20 10.31 12.33
N THR A 12 3.56 9.35 13.17
CA THR A 12 4.10 9.61 14.52
C THR A 12 5.61 9.82 14.53
N MET A 13 6.29 9.55 13.42
CA MET A 13 7.73 9.74 13.25
C MET A 13 8.08 11.23 13.23
N PRO A 14 9.14 11.67 13.93
CA PRO A 14 9.65 13.02 13.83
C PRO A 14 9.96 13.41 12.38
N ASP A 15 9.77 14.69 12.03
CA ASP A 15 9.92 15.17 10.66
C ASP A 15 11.30 14.84 10.05
N TRP A 16 12.37 15.01 10.83
CA TRP A 16 13.74 14.70 10.39
C TRP A 16 13.93 13.21 10.11
N GLU A 17 13.39 12.32 10.94
CA GLU A 17 13.50 10.88 10.75
C GLU A 17 12.65 10.42 9.56
N ARG A 18 11.51 11.08 9.35
CA ARG A 18 10.66 10.87 8.18
C ARG A 18 11.34 11.33 6.89
N GLU A 19 12.06 12.44 6.91
CA GLU A 19 12.88 12.89 5.78
C GLU A 19 14.01 11.91 5.46
N ASP A 20 14.76 11.45 6.45
CA ASP A 20 15.81 10.44 6.28
C ASP A 20 15.23 9.12 5.74
N LEU A 21 14.06 8.70 6.21
CA LEU A 21 13.37 7.51 5.70
C LEU A 21 13.03 7.66 4.21
N ILE A 22 12.45 8.79 3.81
CA ILE A 22 12.12 9.05 2.41
C ILE A 22 13.38 9.07 1.54
N LEU A 23 14.46 9.72 2.01
CA LEU A 23 15.72 9.77 1.28
C LEU A 23 16.29 8.37 1.04
N ASN A 24 16.34 7.54 2.09
CA ASN A 24 16.86 6.17 1.98
C ASN A 24 16.01 5.29 1.05
N LEU A 25 14.68 5.43 1.12
CA LEU A 25 13.77 4.68 0.26
C LEU A 25 13.88 5.10 -1.20
N THR A 26 13.96 6.41 -1.46
CA THR A 26 14.06 6.94 -2.83
C THR A 26 15.39 6.56 -3.48
N ASP A 27 16.51 6.63 -2.75
CA ASP A 27 17.81 6.16 -3.23
C ASP A 27 17.79 4.68 -3.61
N ALA A 28 17.28 3.82 -2.71
CA ALA A 28 17.18 2.38 -2.96
C ALA A 28 16.22 2.04 -4.12
N LEU A 29 15.06 2.69 -4.20
CA LEU A 29 14.06 2.42 -5.24
C LEU A 29 14.46 2.98 -6.60
N SER A 30 15.24 4.05 -6.66
CA SER A 30 15.72 4.63 -7.94
C SER A 30 16.52 3.62 -8.77
N GLN A 31 17.14 2.63 -8.12
CA GLN A 31 17.96 1.59 -8.75
C GLN A 31 17.12 0.37 -9.18
N CYS A 32 15.86 0.29 -8.77
CA CYS A 32 14.98 -0.83 -9.08
C CYS A 32 14.33 -0.70 -10.47
N VAL A 33 13.78 -1.81 -10.98
CA VAL A 33 13.00 -1.79 -12.22
C VAL A 33 11.64 -1.11 -12.01
N ARG A 34 11.13 -0.45 -13.06
CA ARG A 34 9.88 0.32 -13.05
C ARG A 34 8.67 -0.40 -12.40
N PRO A 35 8.39 -1.69 -12.69
CA PRO A 35 7.25 -2.37 -12.05
C PRO A 35 7.38 -2.49 -10.52
N VAL A 36 8.61 -2.61 -10.00
CA VAL A 36 8.85 -2.66 -8.55
C VAL A 36 8.66 -1.28 -7.93
N GLN A 37 9.15 -0.23 -8.58
CA GLN A 37 8.96 1.14 -8.13
C GLN A 37 7.46 1.49 -8.01
N GLU A 38 6.68 1.22 -9.05
CA GLU A 38 5.24 1.50 -9.12
C GLU A 38 4.45 0.72 -8.05
N ALA A 39 4.78 -0.57 -7.86
CA ALA A 39 4.16 -1.40 -6.82
C ALA A 39 4.46 -0.86 -5.41
N MET A 40 5.72 -0.49 -5.14
CA MET A 40 6.13 0.02 -3.83
C MET A 40 5.49 1.37 -3.51
N VAL A 41 5.44 2.29 -4.47
CA VAL A 41 4.72 3.57 -4.34
C VAL A 41 3.25 3.33 -3.98
N THR A 42 2.60 2.37 -4.63
CA THR A 42 1.21 2.00 -4.32
C THR A 42 1.06 1.48 -2.89
N HIS A 43 1.98 0.63 -2.42
CA HIS A 43 1.96 0.13 -1.04
C HIS A 43 2.14 1.25 -0.01
N PHE A 44 3.08 2.17 -0.23
CA PHE A 44 3.29 3.30 0.67
C PHE A 44 2.09 4.26 0.69
N HIS A 45 1.47 4.49 -0.46
CA HIS A 45 0.24 5.28 -0.54
C HIS A 45 -0.92 4.65 0.25
N ARG A 46 -1.05 3.33 0.23
CA ARG A 46 -2.02 2.60 1.07
C ARG A 46 -1.73 2.71 2.57
N CYS A 47 -0.46 2.86 2.97
CA CYS A 47 -0.11 3.15 4.36
C CYS A 47 -0.50 4.59 4.73
N ASP A 48 -0.12 5.54 3.89
CA ASP A 48 -0.41 6.96 4.06
C ASP A 48 -0.28 7.69 2.70
N PRO A 49 -1.27 8.50 2.29
CA PRO A 49 -1.24 9.20 1.01
C PRO A 49 -0.02 10.12 0.82
N ASP A 50 0.40 10.81 1.89
CA ASP A 50 1.59 11.67 1.85
C ASP A 50 2.85 10.84 1.68
N PHE A 51 2.94 9.70 2.36
CA PHE A 51 4.09 8.80 2.25
C PHE A 51 4.29 8.32 0.80
N GLY A 52 3.23 7.77 0.19
CA GLY A 52 3.29 7.32 -1.20
C GLY A 52 3.65 8.43 -2.19
N ARG A 53 3.10 9.64 -1.99
CA ARG A 53 3.40 10.81 -2.81
C ARG A 53 4.87 11.19 -2.72
N ARG A 54 5.43 11.33 -1.52
CA ARG A 54 6.83 11.75 -1.32
C ARG A 54 7.83 10.76 -1.92
N VAL A 55 7.56 9.46 -1.80
CA VAL A 55 8.40 8.44 -2.44
C VAL A 55 8.30 8.52 -3.97
N ALA A 56 7.09 8.68 -4.53
CA ALA A 56 6.89 8.81 -5.97
C ALA A 56 7.65 10.02 -6.54
N GLU A 57 7.53 11.18 -5.90
CA GLU A 57 8.24 12.41 -6.28
C GLU A 57 9.76 12.21 -6.28
N GLY A 58 10.30 11.56 -5.24
CA GLY A 58 11.75 11.35 -5.12
C GLY A 58 12.36 10.42 -6.18
N ILE A 59 11.56 9.56 -6.81
CA ILE A 59 12.01 8.68 -7.90
C ILE A 59 11.47 9.10 -9.28
N GLY A 60 10.80 10.25 -9.38
CA GLY A 60 10.29 10.80 -10.64
C GLY A 60 9.09 10.05 -11.22
N LEU A 61 8.26 9.44 -10.37
CA LEU A 61 6.98 8.84 -10.75
C LEU A 61 5.81 9.80 -10.48
N PRO A 62 4.71 9.71 -11.25
CA PRO A 62 3.49 10.42 -10.90
C PRO A 62 2.97 9.94 -9.55
N ALA A 63 2.40 10.87 -8.77
CA ALA A 63 1.73 10.50 -7.53
C ALA A 63 0.59 9.51 -7.85
N PRO A 64 0.46 8.43 -7.06
CA PRO A 64 -0.66 7.51 -7.22
C PRO A 64 -1.96 8.28 -7.04
N GLU A 65 -2.86 8.15 -8.00
CA GLU A 65 -4.21 8.68 -7.90
C GLU A 65 -4.96 7.89 -6.82
N GLU A 66 -5.84 8.55 -6.06
CA GLU A 66 -6.70 7.91 -5.08
C GLU A 66 -7.71 6.99 -5.81
N GLN A 67 -7.24 5.82 -6.26
CA GLN A 67 -8.10 4.78 -6.81
C GLN A 67 -8.89 4.21 -5.65
N GLY A 68 -10.11 4.74 -5.51
CA GLY A 68 -11.11 4.31 -4.55
C GLY A 68 -11.16 2.80 -4.45
N ASP A 69 -10.93 2.34 -3.22
CA ASP A 69 -11.09 1.00 -2.71
C ASP A 69 -12.17 0.20 -3.47
N GLN A 70 -11.77 -0.54 -4.51
CA GLN A 70 -12.54 -1.70 -4.93
C GLN A 70 -12.19 -2.79 -3.93
N VAL A 71 -12.96 -2.76 -2.83
CA VAL A 71 -13.11 -3.85 -1.86
C VAL A 71 -13.07 -5.15 -2.65
N ALA A 72 -11.96 -5.88 -2.56
CA ALA A 72 -11.94 -7.28 -2.90
C ALA A 72 -12.87 -7.97 -1.89
N SER A 73 -14.14 -8.08 -2.26
CA SER A 73 -15.12 -8.88 -1.56
C SER A 73 -14.72 -10.35 -1.70
N GLN A 74 -13.75 -10.78 -0.90
CA GLN A 74 -13.63 -12.18 -0.53
C GLN A 74 -14.78 -12.50 0.44
N GLY A 75 -15.99 -12.57 -0.12
CA GLY A 75 -17.12 -13.23 0.53
C GLY A 75 -16.93 -14.73 0.38
N GLU A 76 -16.80 -15.39 1.52
CA GLU A 76 -16.68 -16.82 1.72
C GLU A 76 -17.60 -17.66 0.80
N PRO A 77 -17.16 -18.83 0.28
CA PRO A 77 -18.08 -19.78 -0.30
C PRO A 77 -18.97 -20.33 0.82
N GLN A 78 -20.21 -19.84 0.84
CA GLN A 78 -21.30 -20.31 1.69
C GLN A 78 -21.46 -21.82 1.47
N ARG A 79 -21.08 -22.62 2.47
CA ARG A 79 -21.44 -24.05 2.52
C ARG A 79 -22.94 -24.15 2.75
N GLU A 80 -23.70 -24.39 1.70
CA GLU A 80 -25.04 -24.94 1.82
C GLU A 80 -24.95 -26.48 1.94
N PRO A 81 -25.66 -27.10 2.90
CA PRO A 81 -25.76 -28.55 2.97
C PRO A 81 -26.63 -29.06 1.81
N ALA A 82 -26.10 -30.02 1.06
CA ALA A 82 -26.82 -30.75 0.05
C ALA A 82 -28.13 -31.30 0.63
N GLY A 83 -29.25 -30.85 0.06
CA GLY A 83 -30.53 -31.45 0.31
C GLY A 83 -30.61 -32.88 -0.26
N ALA A 84 -31.56 -33.61 0.31
CA ALA A 84 -32.18 -34.84 -0.17
C ALA A 84 -31.44 -36.16 0.08
N VAL A 85 -32.07 -36.98 0.94
CA VAL A 85 -32.59 -38.26 0.47
C VAL A 85 -33.84 -38.65 1.24
N SER A 86 -34.87 -39.02 0.49
CA SER A 86 -36.15 -39.58 0.92
C SER A 86 -36.01 -40.84 1.77
N SER A 87 -36.98 -41.06 2.67
CA SER A 87 -37.78 -42.29 2.81
C SER A 87 -38.97 -42.04 3.73
#